data_AF-A0A1Y4IIA6-F1
#
_entry.id   AF-A0A1Y4IIA6-F1
#
_cell.length_a   1.000
_cell.length_b   1.000
_cell.length_c   1.000
_cell.angle_alpha   90.00
_cell.angle_beta   90.00
_cell.angle_gamma   90.00
#
_symmetry.space_group_name_H-M   'P 1'
#
loop_
_entity.id
_entity.type
_entity.pdbx_description
1 polymer ?
#
loop_
_entity_poly.entity_id
_entity_poly.type
_entity_poly.pdbx_seq_one_letter_code
_entity_poly.pdbx_strand_id
1 'polypeptide(L)'
;MAKINDILSNLDEKLEQYSIMLAAHPNDKALASELRENLKEYLSSVVASYKGKENLAEDEKHFLEICNEILRPVIMTKGSLGFISGMAGILHDVALSLKKALHKESNKDKILRILDENGSHLLPSYNSLLTRSLNTFKQLFAPDVGQIIANLNSGAESIARFKDQIPSSLFCQPKMAALLADCSEYAYTGYKHNEKVCSLRKKELPKDLWQTDYNEQTGQLIFMNGFKVWLGKNETSIIVAFAGTEPSQIGSLVTDFQQLLAPNFMYLYAAGLVQLFVKHYPNSTIYITGHSLGGGLTQFAVTANMAEGLDRLKGIGFNSAGLSETSLTHLGKPRIEKALKYIIHYTTANDPVSARGALIGAHVVLPTCERAGSGHSLNSVRACLHSAFLG
;
A
#
# COMPACT_ATOMS: atom_id res chain seq x y z
N MET A 1 -32.17 12.91 7.07
CA MET A 1 -31.50 11.86 6.26
C MET A 1 -31.24 12.23 4.79
N ALA A 2 -32.09 12.99 4.07
CA ALA A 2 -31.82 13.34 2.66
C ALA A 2 -30.56 14.24 2.45
N LYS A 3 -30.29 15.20 3.34
CA LYS A 3 -29.29 16.25 3.13
C LYS A 3 -27.81 15.81 3.19
N ILE A 4 -27.44 14.87 4.06
CA ILE A 4 -26.04 14.39 4.16
C ILE A 4 -25.66 13.49 2.98
N ASN A 5 -26.63 12.75 2.46
CA ASN A 5 -26.45 11.88 1.31
C ASN A 5 -26.10 12.66 0.04
N ASP A 6 -26.78 13.79 -0.18
CA ASP A 6 -26.51 14.66 -1.32
C ASP A 6 -25.15 15.34 -1.19
N ILE A 7 -24.74 15.70 0.03
CA ILE A 7 -23.41 16.24 0.31
C ILE A 7 -22.33 15.20 -0.01
N LEU A 8 -22.52 13.96 0.41
CA LEU A 8 -21.50 12.92 0.20
C LEU A 8 -21.42 12.46 -1.26
N SER A 9 -22.54 12.39 -1.98
CA SER A 9 -22.54 12.12 -3.43
C SER A 9 -21.79 13.20 -4.19
N ASN A 10 -22.05 14.47 -3.86
CA ASN A 10 -21.35 15.60 -4.49
C ASN A 10 -19.86 15.63 -4.13
N LEU A 11 -19.50 15.23 -2.90
CA LEU A 11 -18.10 15.11 -2.51
C LEU A 11 -17.40 14.00 -3.30
N ASP A 12 -18.01 12.82 -3.41
CA ASP A 12 -17.47 11.68 -4.16
C ASP A 12 -17.23 12.01 -5.64
N GLU A 13 -18.23 12.60 -6.31
CA GLU A 13 -18.11 13.04 -7.71
C GLU A 13 -16.99 14.08 -7.90
N LYS A 14 -16.88 15.05 -6.98
CA LYS A 14 -15.79 16.04 -7.02
C LYS A 14 -14.42 15.39 -6.82
N LEU A 15 -14.31 14.45 -5.89
CA LEU A 15 -13.05 13.76 -5.61
C LEU A 15 -12.61 12.86 -6.77
N GLU A 16 -13.56 12.17 -7.41
CA GLU A 16 -13.30 11.38 -8.62
C GLU A 16 -12.84 12.28 -9.77
N GLN A 17 -13.54 13.39 -10.03
CA GLN A 17 -13.14 14.39 -11.02
C GLN A 17 -11.73 14.93 -10.74
N TYR A 18 -11.44 15.27 -9.48
CA TYR A 18 -10.12 15.77 -9.09
C TYR A 18 -9.05 14.71 -9.30
N SER A 19 -9.32 13.45 -8.95
CA SER A 19 -8.39 12.35 -9.21
C SER A 19 -8.11 12.17 -10.70
N ILE A 20 -9.12 12.27 -11.56
CA ILE A 20 -8.96 12.16 -13.02
C ILE A 20 -8.11 13.33 -13.55
N MET A 21 -8.42 14.56 -13.15
CA MET A 21 -7.70 15.77 -13.57
C MET A 21 -6.23 15.73 -13.13
N LEU A 22 -5.98 15.31 -11.89
CA LEU A 22 -4.66 15.17 -11.32
C LEU A 22 -3.85 14.03 -11.96
N ALA A 23 -4.50 12.92 -12.33
CA ALA A 23 -3.86 11.84 -13.06
C ALA A 23 -3.46 12.25 -14.49
N ALA A 24 -4.27 13.09 -15.13
CA ALA A 24 -3.95 13.65 -16.45
C ALA A 24 -2.82 14.70 -16.39
N HIS A 25 -2.67 15.40 -15.25
CA HIS A 25 -1.70 16.48 -15.06
C HIS A 25 -0.88 16.33 -13.77
N PRO A 26 -0.08 15.25 -13.63
CA PRO A 26 0.54 14.85 -12.36
C PRO A 26 1.59 15.85 -11.82
N ASN A 27 2.05 16.79 -12.65
CA ASN A 27 3.06 17.80 -12.29
C ASN A 27 2.50 19.23 -12.24
N ASP A 28 1.19 19.42 -12.43
CA ASP A 28 0.57 20.75 -12.46
C ASP A 28 0.26 21.26 -11.04
N LYS A 29 1.17 22.11 -10.54
CA LYS A 29 1.07 22.69 -9.19
C LYS A 29 -0.05 23.71 -9.06
N ALA A 30 -0.37 24.43 -10.13
CA ALA A 30 -1.43 25.42 -10.11
C ALA A 30 -2.77 24.70 -9.99
N LEU A 31 -2.96 23.66 -10.80
CA LEU A 31 -4.13 22.79 -10.74
C LEU A 31 -4.31 22.18 -9.35
N ALA A 32 -3.26 21.59 -8.77
CA ALA A 32 -3.36 20.99 -7.44
C ALA A 32 -3.72 22.00 -6.33
N SER A 33 -3.18 23.22 -6.42
CA SER A 33 -3.51 24.29 -5.48
C SER A 33 -4.95 24.76 -5.65
N GLU A 34 -5.43 24.88 -6.88
CA GLU A 34 -6.81 25.25 -7.21
C GLU A 34 -7.81 24.20 -6.70
N LEU A 35 -7.58 22.92 -7.01
CA LEU A 35 -8.43 21.82 -6.54
C LEU A 35 -8.49 21.75 -5.01
N ARG A 36 -7.38 22.06 -4.33
CA ARG A 36 -7.32 22.14 -2.88
C ARG A 36 -8.17 23.26 -2.31
N GLU A 37 -8.08 24.47 -2.87
CA GLU A 37 -8.90 25.59 -2.40
C GLU A 37 -10.39 25.34 -2.69
N ASN A 38 -10.72 24.78 -3.86
CA ASN A 38 -12.09 24.37 -4.18
C ASN A 38 -12.66 23.34 -3.19
N LEU A 39 -11.84 22.37 -2.76
CA LEU A 39 -12.23 21.39 -1.75
C LEU A 39 -12.43 22.05 -0.38
N LYS A 40 -11.57 22.98 0.02
CA LYS A 40 -11.74 23.74 1.28
C LYS A 40 -13.01 24.58 1.26
N GLU A 41 -13.28 25.28 0.16
CA GLU A 41 -14.52 26.06 0.01
C GLU A 41 -15.75 25.16 0.11
N TYR A 42 -15.71 24.02 -0.58
CA TYR A 42 -16.79 23.03 -0.52
C TYR A 42 -17.01 22.53 0.92
N LEU A 43 -15.96 22.06 1.60
CA LEU A 43 -16.08 21.58 2.98
C LEU A 43 -16.51 22.68 3.95
N SER A 44 -16.07 23.94 3.72
CA SER A 44 -16.51 25.10 4.49
C SER A 44 -18.01 25.35 4.32
N SER A 45 -18.50 25.26 3.08
CA SER A 45 -19.93 25.40 2.78
C SER A 45 -20.77 24.29 3.43
N VAL A 46 -20.22 23.07 3.46
CA VAL A 46 -20.82 21.91 4.11
C VAL A 46 -20.92 22.15 5.61
N VAL A 47 -19.82 22.52 6.29
CA VAL A 47 -19.83 22.83 7.74
C VAL A 47 -20.82 23.95 8.06
N ALA A 48 -20.83 25.01 7.25
CA ALA A 48 -21.78 26.11 7.41
C ALA A 48 -23.24 25.65 7.34
N SER A 49 -23.55 24.66 6.48
CA SER A 49 -24.92 24.12 6.32
C SER A 49 -25.46 23.35 7.54
N TYR A 50 -24.60 23.04 8.51
CA TYR A 50 -24.95 22.39 9.78
C TYR A 50 -24.91 23.33 10.99
N LYS A 51 -24.46 24.58 10.81
CA LYS A 51 -24.39 25.57 11.89
C LYS A 51 -25.79 25.87 12.45
N GLY A 52 -25.95 25.79 13.77
CA GLY A 52 -27.23 26.07 14.45
C GLY A 52 -28.23 24.91 14.48
N LYS A 53 -27.85 23.70 14.06
CA LYS A 53 -28.66 22.50 14.26
C LYS A 53 -28.35 21.88 15.62
N GLU A 54 -29.36 21.75 16.48
CA GLU A 54 -29.19 21.27 17.86
C GLU A 54 -29.32 19.74 18.01
N ASN A 55 -29.92 19.05 17.02
CA ASN A 55 -30.12 17.59 17.03
C ASN A 55 -29.48 16.94 15.81
N LEU A 56 -28.16 16.88 15.81
CA LEU A 56 -27.40 16.13 14.82
C LEU A 56 -27.37 14.65 15.21
N ALA A 57 -27.57 13.77 14.23
CA ALA A 57 -27.26 12.35 14.40
C ALA A 57 -25.77 12.17 14.70
N GLU A 58 -25.39 11.08 15.35
CA GLU A 58 -24.01 10.88 15.77
C GLU A 58 -23.04 10.85 14.58
N ASP A 59 -23.46 10.27 13.46
CA ASP A 59 -22.70 10.28 12.20
C ASP A 59 -22.53 11.70 11.61
N GLU A 60 -23.52 12.60 11.80
CA GLU A 60 -23.46 13.98 11.34
C GLU A 60 -22.52 14.82 12.22
N LYS A 61 -22.50 14.59 13.54
CA LYS A 61 -21.52 15.22 14.45
C LYS A 61 -20.12 14.77 14.09
N HIS A 62 -19.94 13.48 13.87
CA HIS A 62 -18.66 12.89 13.51
C HIS A 62 -18.14 13.41 12.16
N PHE A 63 -19.02 13.54 11.18
CA PHE A 63 -18.70 14.15 9.89
C PHE A 63 -18.24 15.61 10.03
N LEU A 64 -18.89 16.39 10.90
CA LEU A 64 -18.51 17.78 11.16
C LEU A 64 -17.18 17.90 11.89
N GLU A 65 -16.87 17.00 12.82
CA GLU A 65 -15.55 16.95 13.47
C GLU A 65 -14.44 16.76 12.43
N ILE A 66 -14.63 15.84 11.47
CA ILE A 66 -13.70 15.60 10.37
C ILE A 66 -13.55 16.86 9.52
N CYS A 67 -14.66 17.46 9.05
CA CYS A 67 -14.62 18.65 8.21
C CYS A 67 -13.97 19.83 8.92
N ASN A 68 -14.24 20.04 10.21
CA ASN A 68 -13.64 21.12 10.99
C ASN A 68 -12.14 20.91 11.20
N GLU A 69 -11.68 19.67 11.42
CA GLU A 69 -10.25 19.37 11.53
C GLU A 69 -9.54 19.59 10.19
N ILE A 70 -10.20 19.26 9.07
CA ILE A 70 -9.70 19.52 7.70
C ILE A 70 -9.56 21.02 7.43
N LEU A 71 -10.51 21.82 7.90
CA LEU A 71 -10.55 23.27 7.69
C LEU A 71 -9.69 24.08 8.68
N ARG A 72 -9.10 23.43 9.70
CA ARG A 72 -8.22 24.13 10.63
C ARG A 72 -7.03 24.73 9.86
N PRO A 73 -6.68 26.01 10.13
CA PRO A 73 -5.53 26.64 9.49
C PRO A 73 -4.24 25.95 9.96
N VAL A 74 -3.65 25.14 9.09
CA VAL A 74 -2.32 24.57 9.29
C VAL A 74 -1.29 25.61 8.84
N ILE A 75 -0.37 25.99 9.73
CA ILE A 75 0.77 26.87 9.43
C ILE A 75 1.66 26.14 8.41
N MET A 76 1.64 26.60 7.16
CA MET A 76 2.39 25.98 6.06
C MET A 76 3.83 26.50 6.02
N THR A 77 4.80 25.60 6.19
CA THR A 77 6.19 25.84 5.75
C THR A 77 6.34 25.41 4.29
N LYS A 78 6.99 26.26 3.50
CA LYS A 78 7.09 26.20 2.04
C LYS A 78 7.71 24.88 1.53
N GLY A 79 7.13 24.34 0.46
CA GLY A 79 7.80 23.48 -0.51
C GLY A 79 7.65 21.97 -0.28
N SER A 80 6.76 21.31 -1.02
CA SER A 80 6.87 19.88 -1.29
C SER A 80 6.15 19.52 -2.58
N LEU A 81 6.79 18.68 -3.39
CA LEU A 81 6.66 18.62 -4.86
C LEU A 81 6.15 17.25 -5.36
N GLY A 82 5.52 16.44 -4.52
CA GLY A 82 5.01 15.09 -4.86
C GLY A 82 3.55 14.82 -4.52
N PHE A 83 2.75 15.87 -4.45
CA PHE A 83 1.61 15.99 -3.52
C PHE A 83 0.27 15.39 -3.99
N ILE A 84 0.20 14.91 -5.23
CA ILE A 84 -1.06 14.94 -5.98
C ILE A 84 -1.83 13.60 -5.97
N SER A 85 -1.15 12.46 -6.09
CA SER A 85 -1.81 11.14 -6.11
C SER A 85 -2.24 10.65 -4.72
N GLY A 86 -1.52 11.03 -3.67
CA GLY A 86 -1.83 10.67 -2.28
C GLY A 86 -3.11 11.32 -1.75
N MET A 87 -3.38 12.58 -2.11
CA MET A 87 -4.59 13.31 -1.73
C MET A 87 -5.88 12.58 -2.15
N ALA A 88 -5.92 12.04 -3.38
CA ALA A 88 -7.10 11.36 -3.91
C ALA A 88 -7.42 10.06 -3.13
N GLY A 89 -6.41 9.27 -2.77
CA GLY A 89 -6.59 8.06 -1.95
C GLY A 89 -7.09 8.38 -0.54
N ILE A 90 -6.54 9.43 0.08
CA ILE A 90 -6.93 9.86 1.43
C ILE A 90 -8.37 10.38 1.47
N LEU A 91 -8.75 11.16 0.46
CA LEU A 91 -10.11 11.68 0.34
C LEU A 91 -11.11 10.59 -0.03
N HIS A 92 -10.69 9.60 -0.84
CA HIS A 92 -11.46 8.39 -1.11
C HIS A 92 -11.66 7.56 0.17
N ASP A 93 -10.66 7.40 1.03
CA ASP A 93 -10.79 6.64 2.28
C ASP A 93 -11.66 7.37 3.32
N VAL A 94 -11.61 8.71 3.37
CA VAL A 94 -12.59 9.53 4.12
C VAL A 94 -13.99 9.32 3.55
N ALA A 95 -14.16 9.38 2.22
CA ALA A 95 -15.44 9.10 1.57
C ALA A 95 -15.94 7.67 1.85
N LEU A 96 -15.06 6.67 1.88
CA LEU A 96 -15.35 5.28 2.20
C LEU A 96 -15.81 5.12 3.66
N SER A 97 -15.13 5.77 4.60
CA SER A 97 -15.53 5.83 6.02
C SER A 97 -16.98 6.31 6.17
N LEU A 98 -17.33 7.33 5.39
CA LEU A 98 -18.61 8.00 5.43
C LEU A 98 -19.70 7.18 4.71
N LYS A 99 -19.37 6.55 3.58
CA LYS A 99 -20.26 5.58 2.89
C LYS A 99 -20.60 4.39 3.77
N LYS A 100 -19.64 3.91 4.58
CA LYS A 100 -19.82 2.83 5.57
C LYS A 100 -20.80 3.22 6.67
N ALA A 101 -20.63 4.40 7.27
CA ALA A 101 -21.54 4.91 8.31
C ALA A 101 -22.99 5.03 7.82
N LEU A 102 -23.18 5.22 6.51
CA LEU A 102 -24.50 5.46 5.90
C LEU A 102 -25.07 4.31 5.07
N HIS A 103 -24.41 3.14 5.05
CA HIS A 103 -24.82 1.96 4.27
C HIS A 103 -24.98 2.18 2.75
N LYS A 104 -24.12 2.99 2.11
CA LYS A 104 -24.21 3.37 0.68
C LYS A 104 -22.98 3.00 -0.15
N GLU A 105 -22.45 1.81 0.04
CA GLU A 105 -21.20 1.37 -0.58
C GLU A 105 -21.37 0.90 -2.03
N SER A 106 -20.52 1.36 -2.95
CA SER A 106 -20.31 0.72 -4.27
C SER A 106 -19.67 -0.68 -4.12
N ASN A 107 -19.62 -1.48 -5.17
CA ASN A 107 -18.96 -2.80 -5.10
C ASN A 107 -17.44 -2.69 -4.83
N LYS A 108 -16.78 -1.62 -5.31
CA LYS A 108 -15.39 -1.31 -4.95
C LYS A 108 -15.25 -0.90 -3.48
N ASP A 109 -16.17 -0.09 -2.98
CA ASP A 109 -16.18 0.32 -1.56
C ASP A 109 -16.35 -0.90 -0.63
N LYS A 110 -17.27 -1.81 -0.97
CA LYS A 110 -17.46 -3.07 -0.23
C LYS A 110 -16.19 -3.90 -0.15
N ILE A 111 -15.40 -3.97 -1.23
CA ILE A 111 -14.18 -4.77 -1.21
C ILE A 111 -13.10 -4.15 -0.33
N LEU A 112 -12.89 -2.84 -0.44
CA LEU A 112 -11.93 -2.13 0.41
C LEU A 112 -12.31 -2.25 1.89
N ARG A 113 -13.62 -2.21 2.20
CA ARG A 113 -14.10 -2.50 3.55
C ARG A 113 -13.79 -3.93 3.99
N ILE A 114 -14.03 -4.94 3.15
CA ILE A 114 -13.70 -6.33 3.51
C ILE A 114 -12.20 -6.48 3.78
N LEU A 115 -11.35 -5.82 2.98
CA LEU A 115 -9.91 -5.81 3.22
C LEU A 115 -9.55 -5.08 4.52
N ASP A 116 -10.16 -3.93 4.78
CA ASP A 116 -9.99 -3.19 6.03
C ASP A 116 -10.39 -4.01 7.25
N GLU A 117 -11.54 -4.68 7.21
CA GLU A 117 -12.06 -5.48 8.31
C GLU A 117 -11.16 -6.69 8.59
N ASN A 118 -10.70 -7.38 7.54
CA ASN A 118 -9.75 -8.50 7.69
C ASN A 118 -8.39 -8.01 8.22
N GLY A 119 -7.89 -6.87 7.72
CA GLY A 119 -6.63 -6.31 8.19
C GLY A 119 -6.71 -5.77 9.63
N SER A 120 -7.79 -5.08 9.98
CA SER A 120 -8.04 -4.56 11.34
C SER A 120 -8.24 -5.68 12.35
N HIS A 121 -8.84 -6.81 11.94
CA HIS A 121 -8.90 -8.00 12.78
C HIS A 121 -7.50 -8.55 13.10
N LEU A 122 -6.56 -8.50 12.15
CA LEU A 122 -5.17 -8.90 12.38
C LEU A 122 -4.42 -7.90 13.26
N LEU A 123 -4.64 -6.61 13.02
CA LEU A 123 -3.92 -5.52 13.67
C LEU A 123 -4.91 -4.55 14.34
N PRO A 124 -5.55 -4.95 15.46
CA PRO A 124 -6.56 -4.12 16.13
C PRO A 124 -5.96 -2.83 16.71
N SER A 125 -4.64 -2.80 16.94
CA SER A 125 -3.89 -1.61 17.35
C SER A 125 -3.60 -0.66 16.19
N TYR A 126 -3.74 -1.10 14.93
CA TYR A 126 -3.60 -0.26 13.74
C TYR A 126 -4.84 0.64 13.65
N ASN A 127 -4.80 1.75 14.41
CA ASN A 127 -5.78 2.84 14.60
C ASN A 127 -7.09 2.75 13.79
N SER A 128 -8.21 3.14 14.40
CA SER A 128 -9.50 3.24 13.70
C SER A 128 -9.36 3.99 12.37
N LEU A 129 -10.14 3.57 11.37
CA LEU A 129 -10.06 4.09 10.00
C LEU A 129 -10.08 5.63 9.98
N LEU A 130 -10.85 6.24 10.89
CA LEU A 130 -10.90 7.66 11.17
C LEU A 130 -9.58 8.28 11.66
N THR A 131 -8.97 7.75 12.73
CA THR A 131 -7.71 8.30 13.28
C THR A 131 -6.59 8.16 12.26
N ARG A 132 -6.61 7.10 11.43
CA ARG A 132 -5.69 6.96 10.30
C ARG A 132 -5.92 8.04 9.25
N SER A 133 -7.17 8.31 8.87
CA SER A 133 -7.51 9.37 7.91
C SER A 133 -7.05 10.74 8.40
N LEU A 134 -7.26 11.04 9.69
CA LEU A 134 -6.86 12.30 10.32
C LEU A 134 -5.34 12.48 10.45
N ASN A 135 -4.61 11.44 10.84
CA ASN A 135 -3.13 11.50 10.93
C ASN A 135 -2.49 11.60 9.54
N THR A 136 -3.04 10.86 8.58
CA THR A 136 -2.62 10.92 7.18
C THR A 136 -2.89 12.30 6.58
N PHE A 137 -4.05 12.88 6.88
CA PHE A 137 -4.37 14.26 6.52
C PHE A 137 -3.37 15.26 7.13
N LYS A 138 -3.06 15.16 8.43
CA LYS A 138 -2.07 16.03 9.10
C LYS A 138 -0.68 15.96 8.44
N GLN A 139 -0.21 14.76 8.11
CA GLN A 139 1.08 14.56 7.44
C GLN A 139 1.08 15.06 5.99
N LEU A 140 -0.07 15.01 5.32
CA LEU A 140 -0.22 15.54 3.98
C LEU A 140 -0.10 17.06 3.97
N PHE A 141 -0.77 17.80 4.86
CA PHE A 141 -0.76 19.27 4.82
C PHE A 141 0.44 19.95 5.50
N ALA A 142 1.21 19.21 6.31
CA ALA A 142 2.46 19.65 6.93
C ALA A 142 3.46 18.49 7.04
N PRO A 143 4.06 18.02 5.92
CA PRO A 143 5.00 16.91 5.96
C PRO A 143 6.29 17.31 6.67
N ASP A 144 6.53 16.77 7.86
CA ASP A 144 7.83 16.83 8.50
C ASP A 144 8.72 15.72 7.95
N VAL A 145 9.34 15.99 6.79
CA VAL A 145 10.26 15.06 6.11
C VAL A 145 11.40 14.61 7.03
N GLY A 146 11.87 15.48 7.93
CA GLY A 146 12.90 15.16 8.91
C GLY A 146 12.43 14.10 9.89
N GLN A 147 11.26 14.31 10.49
CA GLN A 147 10.65 13.35 11.42
C GLN A 147 10.37 12.00 10.75
N ILE A 148 10.02 12.00 9.47
CA ILE A 148 9.73 10.77 8.76
C ILE A 148 11.00 9.98 8.42
N ILE A 149 12.04 10.65 7.93
CA ILE A 149 13.35 10.00 7.74
C ILE A 149 13.85 9.45 9.07
N ALA A 150 13.70 10.21 10.17
CA ALA A 150 14.03 9.74 11.50
C ALA A 150 13.23 8.48 11.90
N ASN A 151 11.93 8.42 11.56
CA ASN A 151 11.07 7.27 11.83
C ASN A 151 11.46 6.03 10.99
N LEU A 152 11.89 6.21 9.74
CA LEU A 152 12.45 5.13 8.92
C LEU A 152 13.80 4.64 9.46
N ASN A 153 14.69 5.55 9.84
CA ASN A 153 15.98 5.19 10.43
C ASN A 153 15.79 4.44 11.76
N SER A 154 14.88 4.92 12.63
CA SER A 154 14.51 4.23 13.87
C SER A 154 13.99 2.83 13.59
N GLY A 155 13.19 2.64 12.54
CA GLY A 155 12.70 1.32 12.16
C GLY A 155 13.85 0.37 11.76
N ALA A 156 14.81 0.88 10.98
CA ALA A 156 15.99 0.10 10.60
C ALA A 156 16.82 -0.32 11.83
N GLU A 157 17.02 0.59 12.78
CA GLU A 157 17.68 0.31 14.06
C GLU A 157 16.93 -0.75 14.90
N SER A 158 15.60 -0.69 14.93
CA SER A 158 14.77 -1.67 15.63
C SER A 158 14.91 -3.07 15.06
N ILE A 159 14.96 -3.22 13.73
CA ILE A 159 15.14 -4.53 13.09
C ILE A 159 16.57 -5.04 13.19
N ALA A 160 17.58 -4.17 13.28
CA ALA A 160 18.97 -4.59 13.47
C ALA A 160 19.16 -5.49 14.71
N ARG A 161 18.32 -5.33 15.75
CA ARG A 161 18.32 -6.14 16.97
C ARG A 161 17.93 -7.61 16.76
N PHE A 162 17.29 -7.92 15.64
CA PHE A 162 16.84 -9.27 15.28
C PHE A 162 17.80 -9.98 14.32
N LYS A 163 18.93 -9.35 13.95
CA LYS A 163 19.86 -9.87 12.94
C LYS A 163 20.31 -11.29 13.22
N ASP A 164 20.60 -11.61 14.48
CA ASP A 164 21.08 -12.93 14.89
C ASP A 164 19.99 -14.02 14.89
N GLN A 165 18.72 -13.63 14.74
CA GLN A 165 17.58 -14.55 14.64
C GLN A 165 17.22 -14.90 13.19
N ILE A 166 17.83 -14.22 12.21
CA ILE A 166 17.60 -14.50 10.79
C ILE A 166 18.30 -15.82 10.42
N PRO A 167 17.59 -16.81 9.85
CA PRO A 167 18.21 -18.06 9.44
C PRO A 167 19.32 -17.86 8.40
N SER A 168 20.40 -18.62 8.53
CA SER A 168 21.50 -18.62 7.55
C SER A 168 21.11 -19.26 6.22
N SER A 169 20.16 -20.20 6.22
CA SER A 169 19.63 -20.84 5.01
C SER A 169 18.37 -20.13 4.51
N LEU A 170 18.38 -19.71 3.25
CA LEU A 170 17.22 -19.09 2.59
C LEU A 170 16.22 -20.15 2.11
N PHE A 171 14.93 -19.92 2.31
CA PHE A 171 13.88 -20.84 1.84
C PHE A 171 13.62 -20.75 0.33
N CYS A 172 14.05 -19.67 -0.32
CA CYS A 172 13.73 -19.39 -1.72
C CYS A 172 14.89 -19.78 -2.63
N GLN A 173 14.62 -20.70 -3.54
CA GLN A 173 15.58 -21.07 -4.58
C GLN A 173 15.71 -19.94 -5.61
N PRO A 174 16.91 -19.69 -6.17
CA PRO A 174 17.11 -18.56 -7.09
C PRO A 174 16.18 -18.53 -8.30
N LYS A 175 15.83 -19.70 -8.86
CA LYS A 175 14.85 -19.81 -9.97
C LYS A 175 13.46 -19.31 -9.57
N MET A 176 13.04 -19.55 -8.31
CA MET A 176 11.79 -19.03 -7.78
C MET A 176 11.88 -17.53 -7.54
N ALA A 177 13.02 -17.03 -7.04
CA ALA A 177 13.23 -15.58 -6.90
C ALA A 177 13.12 -14.84 -8.24
N ALA A 178 13.74 -15.37 -9.30
CA ALA A 178 13.61 -14.79 -10.64
C ALA A 178 12.16 -14.82 -11.15
N LEU A 179 11.44 -15.93 -10.96
CA LEU A 179 10.02 -16.03 -11.32
C LEU A 179 9.16 -15.00 -10.56
N LEU A 180 9.41 -14.79 -9.28
CA LEU A 180 8.67 -13.82 -8.46
C LEU A 180 9.01 -12.36 -8.82
N ALA A 181 10.23 -12.09 -9.31
CA ALA A 181 10.57 -10.79 -9.90
C ALA A 181 9.75 -10.52 -11.18
N ASP A 182 9.50 -11.56 -12.00
CA ASP A 182 8.59 -11.46 -13.15
C ASP A 182 7.14 -11.22 -12.73
N CYS A 183 6.67 -11.96 -11.72
CA CYS A 183 5.33 -11.76 -11.16
C CYS A 183 5.14 -10.35 -10.60
N SER A 184 6.20 -9.76 -10.02
CA SER A 184 6.18 -8.38 -9.53
C SER A 184 5.97 -7.37 -10.67
N GLU A 185 6.52 -7.60 -11.87
CA GLU A 185 6.23 -6.75 -13.04
C GLU A 185 4.78 -6.90 -13.52
N TYR A 186 4.20 -8.10 -13.44
CA TYR A 186 2.81 -8.32 -13.85
C TYR A 186 1.82 -7.53 -12.99
N ALA A 187 2.17 -7.16 -11.76
CA ALA A 187 1.37 -6.23 -10.96
C ALA A 187 1.27 -4.85 -11.61
N TYR A 188 2.30 -4.39 -12.34
CA TYR A 188 2.27 -3.14 -13.10
C TYR A 188 1.61 -3.34 -14.47
N THR A 189 2.13 -4.27 -15.26
CA THR A 189 1.88 -4.33 -16.71
C THR A 189 0.76 -5.27 -17.13
N GLY A 190 0.35 -6.17 -16.24
CA GLY A 190 -0.53 -7.28 -16.53
C GLY A 190 0.26 -8.49 -16.97
N TYR A 191 -0.36 -9.66 -16.87
CA TYR A 191 0.23 -10.92 -17.29
C TYR A 191 0.47 -10.92 -18.80
N LYS A 192 1.71 -11.24 -19.20
CA LYS A 192 2.16 -11.28 -20.60
C LYS A 192 2.43 -12.70 -21.10
N HIS A 193 1.66 -13.67 -20.62
CA HIS A 193 1.83 -15.11 -20.86
C HIS A 193 3.22 -15.67 -20.48
N ASN A 194 3.24 -16.76 -19.71
CA ASN A 194 4.44 -17.43 -19.23
C ASN A 194 4.10 -18.89 -18.97
N GLU A 195 4.93 -19.82 -19.43
CA GLU A 195 4.69 -21.26 -19.25
C GLU A 195 4.71 -21.69 -17.77
N LYS A 196 5.40 -20.93 -16.90
CA LYS A 196 5.65 -21.30 -15.49
C LYS A 196 4.56 -20.84 -14.52
N VAL A 197 3.78 -19.83 -14.89
CA VAL A 197 2.72 -19.24 -14.05
C VAL A 197 1.55 -18.83 -14.92
N CYS A 198 0.34 -18.85 -14.38
CA CYS A 198 -0.85 -18.31 -15.04
C CYS A 198 -1.67 -17.44 -14.08
N SER A 199 -2.44 -16.51 -14.63
CA SER A 199 -3.44 -15.74 -13.87
C SER A 199 -4.48 -16.68 -13.26
N LEU A 200 -4.97 -16.35 -12.06
CA LEU A 200 -6.12 -17.06 -11.49
C LEU A 200 -7.37 -16.80 -12.33
N ARG A 201 -8.25 -17.80 -12.44
CA ARG A 201 -9.62 -17.56 -12.92
C ARG A 201 -10.44 -16.93 -11.80
N LYS A 202 -11.47 -16.18 -12.12
CA LYS A 202 -12.37 -15.51 -11.16
C LYS A 202 -12.98 -16.48 -10.17
N LYS A 203 -13.33 -17.69 -10.62
CA LYS A 203 -13.83 -18.79 -9.76
C LYS A 203 -12.80 -19.32 -8.75
N GLU A 204 -11.52 -19.04 -8.97
CA GLU A 204 -10.39 -19.40 -8.10
C GLU A 204 -10.05 -18.25 -7.13
N LEU A 205 -10.71 -17.11 -7.22
CA LEU A 205 -10.56 -16.04 -6.24
C LEU A 205 -11.41 -16.35 -5.00
N PRO A 206 -11.00 -15.87 -3.80
CA PRO A 206 -11.89 -15.78 -2.65
C PRO A 206 -13.23 -15.15 -3.05
N LYS A 207 -14.35 -15.71 -2.56
CA LYS A 207 -15.71 -15.29 -2.95
C LYS A 207 -15.96 -13.80 -2.76
N ASP A 208 -15.35 -13.21 -1.73
CA ASP A 208 -15.42 -11.78 -1.47
C ASP A 208 -14.99 -10.96 -2.69
N LEU A 209 -13.97 -11.41 -3.44
CA LEU A 209 -13.43 -10.72 -4.60
C LEU A 209 -14.26 -10.90 -5.89
N TRP A 210 -15.32 -11.71 -5.90
CA TRP A 210 -16.07 -12.01 -7.14
C TRP A 210 -16.82 -10.80 -7.70
N GLN A 211 -17.16 -9.81 -6.87
CA GLN A 211 -17.86 -8.60 -7.30
C GLN A 211 -16.92 -7.50 -7.79
N THR A 212 -15.62 -7.79 -7.89
CA THR A 212 -14.62 -6.84 -8.35
C THR A 212 -14.45 -6.84 -9.86
N ASP A 213 -13.81 -5.78 -10.36
CA ASP A 213 -13.38 -5.61 -11.76
C ASP A 213 -12.10 -6.42 -12.07
N TYR A 214 -11.94 -7.60 -11.45
CA TYR A 214 -10.81 -8.49 -11.71
C TYR A 214 -10.75 -8.86 -13.20
N ASN A 215 -9.61 -8.60 -13.83
CA ASN A 215 -9.37 -8.93 -15.22
C ASN A 215 -8.67 -10.30 -15.30
N GLU A 216 -9.41 -11.35 -15.67
CA GLU A 216 -8.86 -12.71 -15.81
C GLU A 216 -7.77 -12.82 -16.88
N GLN A 217 -7.81 -11.99 -17.93
CA GLN A 217 -6.83 -12.03 -19.02
C GLN A 217 -5.47 -11.54 -18.53
N THR A 218 -5.46 -10.42 -17.80
CA THR A 218 -4.23 -9.83 -17.27
C THR A 218 -3.87 -10.32 -15.88
N GLY A 219 -4.79 -11.00 -15.18
CA GLY A 219 -4.65 -11.41 -13.78
C GLY A 219 -4.62 -10.24 -12.80
N GLN A 220 -5.04 -9.04 -13.21
CA GLN A 220 -4.94 -7.85 -12.39
C GLN A 220 -6.24 -7.50 -11.68
N LEU A 221 -6.08 -7.00 -10.46
CA LEU A 221 -7.13 -6.33 -9.70
C LEU A 221 -6.64 -4.94 -9.29
N ILE A 222 -7.40 -3.92 -9.67
CA ILE A 222 -7.13 -2.51 -9.35
C ILE A 222 -8.17 -2.07 -8.34
N PHE A 223 -7.74 -1.86 -7.11
CA PHE A 223 -8.63 -1.42 -6.03
C PHE A 223 -8.80 0.09 -6.03
N MET A 224 -7.68 0.81 -6.15
CA MET A 224 -7.61 2.26 -6.22
C MET A 224 -6.28 2.68 -6.89
N ASN A 225 -6.14 3.96 -7.24
CA ASN A 225 -4.88 4.50 -7.72
C ASN A 225 -3.75 4.21 -6.71
N GLY A 226 -2.68 3.58 -7.18
CA GLY A 226 -1.56 3.16 -6.33
C GLY A 226 -1.72 1.81 -5.62
N PHE A 227 -2.93 1.24 -5.52
CA PHE A 227 -3.14 -0.11 -4.96
C PHE A 227 -3.63 -1.09 -6.03
N LYS A 228 -2.65 -1.76 -6.65
CA LYS A 228 -2.84 -2.69 -7.74
C LYS A 228 -2.13 -4.01 -7.44
N VAL A 229 -2.79 -5.12 -7.79
CA VAL A 229 -2.26 -6.46 -7.57
C VAL A 229 -2.37 -7.32 -8.81
N TRP A 230 -1.42 -8.25 -8.95
CA TRP A 230 -1.55 -9.39 -9.84
C TRP A 230 -1.74 -10.67 -9.03
N LEU A 231 -2.71 -11.49 -9.47
CA LEU A 231 -3.14 -12.70 -8.78
C LEU A 231 -2.95 -13.88 -9.72
N GLY A 232 -2.03 -14.78 -9.35
CA GLY A 232 -1.66 -15.90 -10.18
C GLY A 232 -1.32 -17.14 -9.38
N LYS A 233 -0.89 -18.16 -10.12
CA LYS A 233 -0.43 -19.43 -9.56
C LYS A 233 0.61 -20.07 -10.45
N ASN A 234 1.38 -20.99 -9.86
CA ASN A 234 2.08 -22.04 -10.59
C ASN A 234 1.48 -23.40 -10.18
N GLU A 235 2.12 -24.51 -10.55
CA GLU A 235 1.62 -25.87 -10.27
C GLU A 235 1.31 -26.15 -8.79
N THR A 236 2.03 -25.52 -7.86
CA THR A 236 1.98 -25.88 -6.42
C THR A 236 1.66 -24.70 -5.50
N SER A 237 1.66 -23.47 -6.02
CA SER A 237 1.66 -22.26 -5.21
C SER A 237 0.75 -21.19 -5.76
N ILE A 238 0.17 -20.42 -4.86
CA ILE A 238 -0.56 -19.18 -5.17
C ILE A 238 0.41 -18.01 -5.04
N ILE A 239 0.29 -17.04 -5.95
CA ILE A 239 1.15 -15.87 -6.00
C ILE A 239 0.28 -14.62 -5.97
N VAL A 240 0.55 -13.75 -5.01
CA VAL A 240 -0.04 -12.41 -4.89
C VAL A 240 1.08 -11.40 -5.05
N ALA A 241 1.07 -10.64 -6.14
CA ALA A 241 2.09 -9.65 -6.42
C ALA A 241 1.52 -8.23 -6.27
N PHE A 242 2.11 -7.42 -5.41
CA PHE A 242 1.76 -6.01 -5.21
C PHE A 242 2.57 -5.11 -6.15
N ALA A 243 1.90 -4.19 -6.83
CA ALA A 243 2.57 -3.12 -7.54
C ALA A 243 3.10 -2.09 -6.54
N GLY A 244 4.25 -1.50 -6.85
CA GLY A 244 4.68 -0.23 -6.26
C GLY A 244 4.20 0.97 -7.10
N THR A 245 4.89 2.11 -6.97
CA THR A 245 4.57 3.32 -7.75
C THR A 245 4.92 3.15 -9.24
N GLU A 246 4.08 3.69 -10.13
CA GLU A 246 4.31 3.64 -11.57
C GLU A 246 5.59 4.36 -12.02
N PRO A 247 6.29 3.85 -13.06
CA PRO A 247 7.59 4.37 -13.48
C PRO A 247 7.64 5.83 -13.95
N SER A 248 6.52 6.38 -14.40
CA SER A 248 6.39 7.78 -14.86
C SER A 248 6.50 8.80 -13.72
N GLN A 249 6.45 8.36 -12.46
CA GLN A 249 6.53 9.21 -11.27
C GLN A 249 7.91 9.17 -10.57
N ILE A 250 8.89 8.43 -11.11
CA ILE A 250 10.27 8.28 -10.57
C ILE A 250 11.12 9.56 -10.76
N GLY A 251 10.48 10.73 -10.81
CA GLY A 251 11.11 12.02 -11.13
C GLY A 251 11.93 12.64 -10.00
N SER A 252 11.79 12.17 -8.76
CA SER A 252 12.73 12.53 -7.69
C SER A 252 12.67 11.54 -6.54
N LEU A 253 13.83 11.13 -6.05
CA LEU A 253 13.98 10.34 -4.83
C LEU A 253 13.12 10.87 -3.66
N VAL A 254 12.94 12.19 -3.55
CA VAL A 254 12.15 12.83 -2.49
C VAL A 254 10.65 12.59 -2.65
N THR A 255 10.14 12.56 -3.89
CA THR A 255 8.73 12.21 -4.17
C THR A 255 8.47 10.72 -3.94
N ASP A 256 9.46 9.86 -4.21
CA ASP A 256 9.42 8.42 -3.93
C ASP A 256 9.37 8.15 -2.42
N PHE A 257 10.16 8.90 -1.65
CA PHE A 257 10.06 8.89 -0.20
C PHE A 257 8.68 9.34 0.22
N GLN A 258 8.20 10.53 -0.18
CA GLN A 258 6.90 11.09 0.24
C GLN A 258 5.69 10.16 0.04
N GLN A 259 5.68 9.30 -0.99
CA GLN A 259 4.63 8.28 -1.19
C GLN A 259 4.78 7.06 -0.26
N LEU A 260 6.01 6.71 0.13
CA LEU A 260 6.31 5.77 1.22
C LEU A 260 5.84 6.30 2.59
N LEU A 261 5.74 7.63 2.75
CA LEU A 261 5.56 8.30 4.05
C LEU A 261 4.11 8.48 4.50
N ALA A 262 3.12 8.30 3.61
CA ALA A 262 1.74 8.31 4.06
C ALA A 262 1.48 7.07 4.94
N PRO A 263 0.70 7.14 6.03
CA PRO A 263 0.19 5.99 6.76
C PRO A 263 -0.73 5.22 5.82
N ASN A 264 -0.15 4.41 4.95
CA ASN A 264 -0.83 4.00 3.75
C ASN A 264 -1.81 2.89 4.14
N PHE A 265 -3.11 3.16 4.05
CA PHE A 265 -4.18 2.17 4.20
C PHE A 265 -3.91 0.92 3.36
N MET A 266 -3.17 1.08 2.26
CA MET A 266 -2.63 -0.02 1.45
C MET A 266 -1.91 -1.11 2.25
N TYR A 267 -1.19 -0.78 3.33
CA TYR A 267 -0.55 -1.80 4.18
C TYR A 267 -1.58 -2.70 4.86
N LEU A 268 -2.66 -2.10 5.37
CA LEU A 268 -3.73 -2.83 6.01
C LEU A 268 -4.59 -3.58 4.99
N TYR A 269 -4.89 -2.96 3.85
CA TYR A 269 -5.58 -3.62 2.75
C TYR A 269 -4.78 -4.80 2.20
N ALA A 270 -3.45 -4.66 2.09
CA ALA A 270 -2.55 -5.75 1.72
C ALA A 270 -2.60 -6.88 2.76
N ALA A 271 -2.54 -6.55 4.06
CA ALA A 271 -2.69 -7.54 5.13
C ALA A 271 -4.05 -8.27 5.05
N GLY A 272 -5.14 -7.54 4.84
CA GLY A 272 -6.48 -8.10 4.67
C GLY A 272 -6.62 -8.98 3.42
N LEU A 273 -6.02 -8.56 2.30
CA LEU A 273 -6.02 -9.33 1.06
C LEU A 273 -5.27 -10.65 1.23
N VAL A 274 -4.08 -10.60 1.81
CA VAL A 274 -3.31 -11.80 2.13
C VAL A 274 -4.09 -12.72 3.07
N GLN A 275 -4.80 -12.17 4.05
CA GLN A 275 -5.64 -12.94 4.96
C GLN A 275 -6.76 -13.70 4.25
N LEU A 276 -7.40 -13.10 3.24
CA LEU A 276 -8.40 -13.77 2.40
C LEU A 276 -7.79 -14.97 1.65
N PHE A 277 -6.61 -14.78 1.07
CA PHE A 277 -5.90 -15.86 0.35
C PHE A 277 -5.41 -16.97 1.28
N VAL A 278 -4.89 -16.62 2.46
CA VAL A 278 -4.52 -17.58 3.50
C VAL A 278 -5.71 -18.44 3.90
N LYS A 279 -6.89 -17.85 4.11
CA LYS A 279 -8.12 -18.59 4.44
C LYS A 279 -8.62 -19.44 3.27
N HIS A 280 -8.58 -18.90 2.05
CA HIS A 280 -9.13 -19.55 0.87
C HIS A 280 -8.29 -20.76 0.39
N TYR A 281 -6.97 -20.69 0.57
CA TYR A 281 -6.04 -21.74 0.16
C TYR A 281 -5.30 -22.34 1.36
N PRO A 282 -5.96 -23.18 2.20
CA PRO A 282 -5.37 -23.68 3.44
C PRO A 282 -4.16 -24.60 3.23
N ASN A 283 -4.08 -25.28 2.08
CA ASN A 283 -3.06 -26.31 1.80
C ASN A 283 -2.00 -25.87 0.78
N SER A 284 -2.13 -24.67 0.22
CA SER A 284 -1.18 -24.16 -0.79
C SER A 284 -0.08 -23.35 -0.11
N THR A 285 1.12 -23.42 -0.68
CA THR A 285 2.14 -22.39 -0.44
C THR A 285 1.65 -21.10 -1.08
N ILE A 286 1.75 -19.99 -0.34
CA ILE A 286 1.34 -18.67 -0.81
C ILE A 286 2.58 -17.79 -0.81
N TYR A 287 2.98 -17.34 -2.00
CA TYR A 287 4.02 -16.35 -2.18
C TYR A 287 3.41 -14.96 -2.32
N ILE A 288 3.84 -14.05 -1.47
CA ILE A 288 3.58 -12.63 -1.57
C ILE A 288 4.84 -11.98 -2.12
N THR A 289 4.71 -11.15 -3.15
CA THR A 289 5.86 -10.51 -3.77
C THR A 289 5.58 -9.10 -4.25
N GLY A 290 6.63 -8.31 -4.44
CA GLY A 290 6.49 -6.97 -4.97
C GLY A 290 7.82 -6.23 -5.05
N HIS A 291 7.83 -5.17 -5.83
CA HIS A 291 8.96 -4.29 -6.04
C HIS A 291 8.71 -2.91 -5.41
N SER A 292 9.76 -2.24 -4.92
CA SER A 292 9.67 -0.88 -4.36
C SER A 292 8.62 -0.82 -3.23
N LEU A 293 7.62 0.06 -3.31
CA LEU A 293 6.48 0.10 -2.38
C LEU A 293 5.75 -1.25 -2.28
N GLY A 294 5.60 -2.00 -3.38
CA GLY A 294 5.02 -3.34 -3.38
C GLY A 294 5.83 -4.35 -2.55
N GLY A 295 7.15 -4.16 -2.46
CA GLY A 295 8.02 -4.92 -1.55
C GLY A 295 7.77 -4.56 -0.09
N GLY A 296 7.50 -3.29 0.21
CA GLY A 296 7.03 -2.83 1.52
C GLY A 296 5.70 -3.48 1.92
N LEU A 297 4.70 -3.42 1.02
CA LEU A 297 3.39 -4.06 1.22
C LEU A 297 3.52 -5.57 1.46
N THR A 298 4.44 -6.22 0.73
CA THR A 298 4.76 -7.64 0.88
C THR A 298 5.24 -7.96 2.30
N GLN A 299 6.29 -7.30 2.80
CA GLN A 299 6.83 -7.61 4.13
C GLN A 299 5.82 -7.31 5.24
N PHE A 300 5.04 -6.23 5.10
CA PHE A 300 4.03 -5.87 6.07
C PHE A 300 2.88 -6.89 6.10
N ALA A 301 2.31 -7.22 4.94
CA ALA A 301 1.16 -8.13 4.86
C ALA A 301 1.52 -9.54 5.31
N VAL A 302 2.71 -10.03 4.95
CA VAL A 302 3.23 -11.32 5.42
C VAL A 302 3.39 -11.30 6.94
N THR A 303 4.05 -10.28 7.50
CA THR A 303 4.26 -10.17 8.95
C THR A 303 2.94 -10.05 9.71
N ALA A 304 1.98 -9.26 9.23
CA ALA A 304 0.67 -9.08 9.87
C ALA A 304 -0.11 -10.40 9.99
N ASN A 305 0.04 -11.28 9.00
CA ASN A 305 -0.61 -12.59 8.95
C ASN A 305 0.17 -13.71 9.67
N MET A 306 1.34 -13.41 10.25
CA MET A 306 2.11 -14.44 10.95
C MET A 306 1.39 -14.91 12.22
N ALA A 307 0.99 -16.16 12.18
CA ALA A 307 0.45 -16.93 13.30
C ALA A 307 1.27 -18.22 13.48
N GLU A 308 1.06 -18.93 14.58
CA GLU A 308 1.74 -20.22 14.78
C GLU A 308 1.34 -21.23 13.70
N GLY A 309 2.33 -21.93 13.14
CA GLY A 309 2.14 -22.97 12.14
C GLY A 309 1.84 -22.47 10.71
N LEU A 310 1.94 -21.17 10.42
CA LEU A 310 1.71 -20.63 9.07
C LEU A 310 2.97 -20.61 8.18
N ASP A 311 3.67 -21.74 8.11
CA ASP A 311 4.96 -21.89 7.42
C ASP A 311 4.87 -21.80 5.88
N ARG A 312 3.64 -21.87 5.37
CA ARG A 312 3.32 -21.84 3.94
C ARG A 312 3.17 -20.42 3.36
N LEU A 313 3.13 -19.39 4.20
CA LEU A 313 3.07 -17.98 3.76
C LEU A 313 4.49 -17.41 3.67
N LYS A 314 4.90 -16.97 2.48
CA LYS A 314 6.28 -16.56 2.19
C LYS A 314 6.29 -15.20 1.49
N GLY A 315 7.16 -14.29 1.91
CA GLY A 315 7.35 -12.96 1.32
C GLY A 315 8.67 -12.84 0.57
N ILE A 316 8.64 -12.37 -0.67
CA ILE A 316 9.84 -12.03 -1.44
C ILE A 316 9.73 -10.60 -1.97
N GLY A 317 10.53 -9.69 -1.42
CA GLY A 317 10.59 -8.30 -1.85
C GLY A 317 11.80 -8.01 -2.74
N PHE A 318 11.62 -7.13 -3.72
CA PHE A 318 12.69 -6.67 -4.63
C PHE A 318 12.89 -5.18 -4.51
N ASN A 319 14.12 -4.72 -4.20
CA ASN A 319 14.42 -3.31 -3.95
C ASN A 319 13.32 -2.64 -3.09
N SER A 320 13.02 -3.27 -1.94
CA SER A 320 11.81 -2.99 -1.17
C SER A 320 11.89 -1.66 -0.44
N ALA A 321 10.77 -0.96 -0.41
CA ALA A 321 10.52 0.09 0.56
C ALA A 321 10.63 -0.47 1.99
N GLY A 322 11.52 0.12 2.79
CA GLY A 322 11.63 -0.22 4.21
C GLY A 322 10.46 0.33 5.04
N LEU A 323 10.10 -0.38 6.11
CA LEU A 323 9.04 0.02 7.03
C LEU A 323 9.52 1.04 8.06
N SER A 324 8.62 1.90 8.53
CA SER A 324 8.88 2.83 9.63
C SER A 324 8.76 2.17 11.00
N GLU A 325 9.35 2.78 12.05
CA GLU A 325 9.17 2.33 13.44
C GLU A 325 7.69 2.26 13.84
N THR A 326 6.88 3.20 13.36
CA THR A 326 5.44 3.16 13.54
C THR A 326 4.83 1.88 12.98
N SER A 327 5.22 1.46 11.77
CA SER A 327 4.70 0.23 11.16
C SER A 327 5.12 -1.01 11.96
N LEU A 328 6.37 -1.06 12.41
CA LEU A 328 6.90 -2.14 13.24
C LEU A 328 6.19 -2.25 14.59
N THR A 329 5.93 -1.11 15.22
CA THR A 329 5.21 -1.03 16.50
C THR A 329 3.83 -1.69 16.39
N HIS A 330 3.11 -1.43 15.30
CA HIS A 330 1.80 -2.04 15.10
C HIS A 330 1.86 -3.53 14.75
N LEU A 331 2.84 -3.96 13.96
CA LEU A 331 3.05 -5.38 13.67
C LEU A 331 3.31 -6.16 14.97
N GLY A 332 4.09 -5.55 15.86
CA GLY A 332 4.42 -6.09 17.18
C GLY A 332 5.52 -7.15 17.10
N LYS A 333 6.36 -7.16 18.13
CA LYS A 333 7.53 -8.06 18.24
C LYS A 333 7.22 -9.53 17.95
N PRO A 334 6.15 -10.15 18.50
CA PRO A 334 5.90 -11.58 18.28
C PRO A 334 5.67 -11.96 16.81
N ARG A 335 5.05 -11.09 16.02
CA ARG A 335 4.83 -11.32 14.58
C ARG A 335 6.11 -11.12 13.80
N ILE A 336 6.87 -10.08 14.13
CA ILE A 336 8.16 -9.79 13.51
C ILE A 336 9.10 -10.99 13.68
N GLU A 337 9.27 -11.49 14.90
CA GLU A 337 10.14 -12.66 15.20
C GLU A 337 9.75 -13.89 14.36
N LYS A 338 8.44 -14.16 14.24
CA LYS A 338 7.94 -15.27 13.41
C LYS A 338 8.19 -15.04 11.92
N ALA A 339 8.08 -13.79 11.45
CA ALA A 339 8.23 -13.43 10.04
C ALA A 339 9.67 -13.52 9.53
N LEU A 340 10.68 -13.39 10.40
CA LEU A 340 12.11 -13.32 10.01
C LEU A 340 12.55 -14.46 9.10
N LYS A 341 12.03 -15.68 9.32
CA LYS A 341 12.37 -16.87 8.52
C LYS A 341 11.56 -17.02 7.23
N TYR A 342 10.55 -16.18 7.00
CA TYR A 342 9.61 -16.28 5.88
C TYR A 342 9.65 -15.09 4.94
N ILE A 343 10.52 -14.11 5.17
CA ILE A 343 10.69 -12.95 4.30
C ILE A 343 12.15 -12.88 3.80
N ILE A 344 12.32 -12.66 2.49
CA ILE A 344 13.61 -12.37 1.86
C ILE A 344 13.48 -11.11 1.02
N HIS A 345 14.45 -10.21 1.18
CA HIS A 345 14.62 -9.03 0.35
C HIS A 345 15.83 -9.20 -0.56
N TYR A 346 15.63 -9.07 -1.87
CA TYR A 346 16.70 -8.98 -2.85
C TYR A 346 16.89 -7.53 -3.25
N THR A 347 18.09 -7.00 -3.01
CA THR A 347 18.40 -5.59 -3.18
C THR A 347 19.61 -5.42 -4.06
N THR A 348 19.54 -4.55 -5.06
CA THR A 348 20.74 -4.18 -5.82
C THR A 348 21.63 -3.26 -4.99
N ALA A 349 22.95 -3.36 -5.12
CA ALA A 349 23.90 -2.61 -4.28
C ALA A 349 23.70 -1.08 -4.26
N ASN A 350 23.18 -0.52 -5.35
CA ASN A 350 23.00 0.93 -5.51
C ASN A 350 21.55 1.39 -5.31
N ASP A 351 20.67 0.52 -4.80
CA ASP A 351 19.26 0.85 -4.66
C ASP A 351 19.00 1.89 -3.54
N PRO A 352 18.54 3.11 -3.87
CA PRO A 352 18.36 4.15 -2.87
C PRO A 352 17.07 4.00 -2.03
N VAL A 353 16.13 3.16 -2.47
CA VAL A 353 14.86 2.91 -1.77
C VAL A 353 15.08 1.95 -0.61
N SER A 354 15.72 0.80 -0.87
CA SER A 354 16.04 -0.21 0.15
C SER A 354 17.11 0.23 1.14
N ALA A 355 17.81 1.33 0.86
CA ALA A 355 18.79 1.91 1.77
C ALA A 355 18.15 2.56 3.02
N ARG A 356 16.82 2.72 3.06
CA ARG A 356 16.12 3.38 4.17
C ARG A 356 14.95 2.54 4.67
N GLY A 357 14.69 2.65 5.98
CA GLY A 357 13.61 1.90 6.63
C GLY A 357 14.00 0.46 6.98
N ALA A 358 13.08 -0.21 7.65
CA ALA A 358 13.24 -1.57 8.13
C ALA A 358 12.94 -2.61 7.05
N LEU A 359 13.81 -3.60 6.91
CA LEU A 359 13.59 -4.79 6.07
C LEU A 359 13.51 -6.01 6.98
N ILE A 360 12.31 -6.57 7.16
CA ILE A 360 12.08 -7.73 8.03
C ILE A 360 12.56 -9.00 7.32
N GLY A 361 13.39 -9.81 8.00
CA GLY A 361 13.88 -11.09 7.48
C GLY A 361 15.22 -10.97 6.74
N ALA A 362 15.51 -11.93 5.86
CA ALA A 362 16.81 -12.01 5.23
C ALA A 362 17.02 -10.92 4.17
N HIS A 363 18.19 -10.30 4.16
CA HIS A 363 18.57 -9.29 3.18
C HIS A 363 19.72 -9.78 2.32
N VAL A 364 19.44 -10.00 1.03
CA VAL A 364 20.39 -10.47 0.02
C VAL A 364 20.75 -9.29 -0.88
N VAL A 365 21.95 -8.74 -0.68
CA VAL A 365 22.51 -7.73 -1.58
C VAL A 365 23.07 -8.44 -2.81
N LEU A 366 22.51 -8.13 -3.97
CA LEU A 366 22.93 -8.69 -5.25
C LEU A 366 24.21 -8.01 -5.75
N PRO A 367 25.12 -8.76 -6.39
CA PRO A 367 26.31 -8.19 -6.99
C PRO A 367 25.97 -7.14 -8.04
N THR A 368 26.81 -6.12 -8.14
CA THR A 368 26.70 -5.09 -9.16
C THR A 368 26.79 -5.70 -10.55
N CYS A 369 25.89 -5.30 -11.44
CA CYS A 369 25.89 -5.67 -12.84
C CYS A 369 25.98 -4.40 -13.68
N GLU A 370 26.89 -4.35 -14.65
CA GLU A 370 27.07 -3.18 -15.53
C GLU A 370 25.78 -2.80 -16.27
N ARG A 371 24.87 -3.76 -16.50
CA ARG A 371 23.57 -3.56 -17.14
C ARG A 371 22.49 -2.98 -16.22
N ALA A 372 22.78 -2.79 -14.93
CA ALA A 372 21.78 -2.45 -13.91
C ALA A 372 21.44 -0.94 -13.80
N GLY A 373 22.13 -0.04 -14.51
CA GLY A 373 21.80 1.40 -14.50
C GLY A 373 21.67 2.00 -13.08
N SER A 374 20.55 2.67 -12.78
CA SER A 374 20.27 3.27 -11.45
C SER A 374 20.07 2.27 -10.31
N GLY A 375 20.09 0.96 -10.57
CA GLY A 375 19.91 -0.10 -9.58
C GLY A 375 18.46 -0.35 -9.17
N HIS A 376 17.60 0.68 -9.10
CA HIS A 376 16.25 0.52 -8.53
C HIS A 376 15.30 -0.35 -9.36
N SER A 377 15.38 -0.33 -10.70
CA SER A 377 14.36 -0.94 -11.56
C SER A 377 14.27 -2.47 -11.43
N LEU A 378 13.10 -3.05 -11.74
CA LEU A 378 12.97 -4.52 -11.85
C LEU A 378 13.90 -5.13 -12.90
N ASN A 379 14.22 -4.40 -13.98
CA ASN A 379 15.19 -4.87 -14.96
C ASN A 379 16.60 -4.97 -14.36
N SER A 380 16.97 -4.02 -13.51
CA SER A 380 18.22 -4.05 -12.75
C SER A 380 18.26 -5.26 -11.81
N VAL A 381 17.18 -5.49 -11.06
CA VAL A 381 17.03 -6.66 -10.18
C VAL A 381 17.21 -7.96 -10.95
N ARG A 382 16.54 -8.13 -12.11
CA ARG A 382 16.66 -9.34 -12.93
C ARG A 382 18.07 -9.57 -13.43
N ALA A 383 18.72 -8.54 -13.97
CA ALA A 383 20.09 -8.63 -14.46
C ALA A 383 21.04 -9.10 -13.33
N CYS A 384 20.91 -8.49 -12.15
CA CYS A 384 21.69 -8.85 -10.96
C CYS A 384 21.37 -10.27 -10.44
N LEU A 385 20.09 -10.67 -10.36
CA LEU A 385 19.69 -12.02 -9.96
C LEU A 385 20.24 -13.10 -10.91
N HIS A 386 20.15 -12.85 -12.21
CA HIS A 386 20.68 -13.76 -13.21
C HIS A 386 22.19 -13.89 -13.05
N SER A 387 22.90 -12.76 -12.97
CA SER A 387 24.35 -12.75 -12.75
C SER A 387 24.78 -13.45 -11.47
N ALA A 388 24.00 -13.37 -10.40
CA ALA A 388 24.35 -13.92 -9.10
C ALA A 388 24.13 -15.43 -9.00
N PHE A 389 23.11 -15.97 -9.68
CA PHE A 389 22.62 -17.31 -9.38
C PHE A 389 22.22 -18.18 -10.58
N LEU A 390 22.12 -17.61 -11.78
CA LEU A 390 21.59 -18.32 -12.97
C LEU A 390 22.53 -18.24 -14.20
N GLY A 391 23.59 -17.44 -14.12
CA GLY A 391 24.59 -17.21 -15.16
C GLY A 391 25.78 -18.17 -15.11
#